data_AF-A0A1G7YFL0-F1
#
_entry.id   AF-A0A1G7YFL0-F1
#
_cell.length_a   1.000
_cell.length_b   1.000
_cell.length_c   1.000
_cell.angle_alpha   90.00
_cell.angle_beta   90.00
_cell.angle_gamma   90.00
#
_symmetry.space_group_name_H-M   'P 1'
#
loop_
_entity.id
_entity.type
_entity.pdbx_description
1 polymer ?
#
loop_
_entity_poly.entity_id
_entity_poly.type
_entity_poly.pdbx_seq_one_letter_code
_entity_poly.pdbx_strand_id
1 'polypeptide(L)'
;MPLTDAPDRTQGDATACVELGSAFCWTRYGTESGERIDDILQRKSEELNSSNGVFLWGIGNSVRPSLPALLAQGAEPLVRFSSMLSPARLQDREPPRLRLWQAGRTFDGRAYRVPDEMLVTSNGNVSRLHHFALVCSSATELRESDQPPIDLGALRNLVSGTRVGHSQVTAVVRAARSEAGVMGATYTRGFTARLVAPYFVTLNQFIEVDPRMRADELRRLRSNHAPYAIRRELEDVLPGFGSAF
;
A
#
# COMPACT_ATOMS: atom_id res chain seq x y z
N MET A 1 -35.92 23.49 -30.29
CA MET A 1 -34.83 23.49 -29.29
C MET A 1 -34.53 22.05 -28.93
N PRO A 2 -33.40 21.46 -29.36
CA PRO A 2 -32.97 20.17 -28.85
C PRO A 2 -32.08 20.36 -27.62
N LEU A 3 -32.33 19.53 -26.60
CA LEU A 3 -31.54 19.40 -25.39
C LEU A 3 -30.11 18.96 -25.75
N THR A 4 -29.15 19.67 -25.18
CA THR A 4 -27.72 19.37 -25.26
C THR A 4 -27.43 18.05 -24.53
N ASP A 5 -26.95 17.05 -25.27
CA ASP A 5 -26.33 15.85 -24.72
C ASP A 5 -25.14 16.26 -23.82
N ALA A 6 -25.23 15.90 -22.54
CA ALA A 6 -24.07 15.87 -21.66
C ALA A 6 -23.26 14.61 -22.00
N PRO A 7 -21.93 14.69 -22.19
CA PRO A 7 -21.13 13.51 -22.42
C PRO A 7 -21.13 12.65 -21.14
N ASP A 8 -21.67 11.45 -21.30
CA ASP A 8 -21.54 10.30 -20.43
C ASP A 8 -20.07 10.11 -20.05
N ARG A 9 -19.76 10.27 -18.75
CA ARG A 9 -18.43 9.99 -18.20
C ARG A 9 -18.33 8.51 -17.89
N THR A 10 -18.37 7.69 -18.93
CA THR A 10 -17.92 6.29 -18.88
C THR A 10 -16.49 6.23 -19.41
N GLN A 11 -15.54 6.46 -18.51
CA GLN A 11 -14.11 6.31 -18.77
C GLN A 11 -13.46 5.83 -17.47
N GLY A 12 -12.79 4.70 -17.36
CA GLY A 12 -12.55 3.57 -18.23
C GLY A 12 -11.81 2.59 -17.32
N ASP A 13 -12.26 1.35 -17.28
CA ASP A 13 -11.64 0.30 -16.47
C ASP A 13 -10.18 0.12 -16.92
N ALA A 14 -9.23 0.56 -16.09
CA ALA A 14 -7.81 0.59 -16.43
C ALA A 14 -7.21 -0.81 -16.29
N THR A 15 -7.65 -1.74 -17.14
CA THR A 15 -6.87 -2.93 -17.51
C THR A 15 -5.76 -2.49 -18.47
N ALA A 16 -4.85 -1.64 -18.00
CA ALA A 16 -3.73 -1.17 -18.80
C ALA A 16 -2.67 -2.27 -18.88
N CYS A 17 -2.41 -2.74 -20.11
CA CYS A 17 -1.17 -3.41 -20.44
C CYS A 17 0.00 -2.54 -19.95
N VAL A 18 1.02 -3.16 -19.35
CA VAL A 18 2.23 -2.42 -18.97
C VAL A 18 2.93 -2.00 -20.26
N GLU A 19 2.76 -0.74 -20.65
CA GLU A 19 3.41 -0.21 -21.83
C GLU A 19 4.91 -0.07 -21.59
N LEU A 20 5.72 -0.36 -22.62
CA LEU A 20 7.16 -0.13 -22.56
C LEU A 20 7.45 1.33 -22.23
N GLY A 21 8.34 1.58 -21.28
CA GLY A 21 8.65 2.92 -20.79
C GLY A 21 7.71 3.44 -19.70
N SER A 22 6.57 2.79 -19.45
CA SER A 22 5.69 3.16 -18.33
C SER A 22 6.39 2.93 -16.98
N ALA A 23 6.22 3.89 -16.07
CA ALA A 23 6.74 3.82 -14.71
C ALA A 23 5.60 3.63 -13.71
N PHE A 24 5.81 2.75 -12.73
CA PHE A 24 4.80 2.42 -11.72
C PHE A 24 5.47 1.89 -10.46
N CYS A 25 4.74 1.89 -9.34
CA CYS A 25 5.12 1.12 -8.16
C CYS A 25 4.67 -0.32 -8.35
N TRP A 26 5.58 -1.28 -8.26
CA TRP A 26 5.28 -2.69 -8.28
C TRP A 26 5.42 -3.25 -6.87
N THR A 27 4.45 -4.06 -6.44
CA THR A 27 4.53 -4.76 -5.16
C THR A 27 3.98 -6.18 -5.27
N ARG A 28 4.61 -7.11 -4.54
CA ARG A 28 4.14 -8.48 -4.41
C ARG A 28 3.41 -8.66 -3.10
N TYR A 29 2.31 -9.40 -3.13
CA TYR A 29 1.54 -9.72 -1.94
C TYR A 29 1.31 -11.22 -1.82
N GLY A 30 1.12 -11.68 -0.60
CA GLY A 30 0.79 -13.06 -0.28
C GLY A 30 0.10 -13.10 1.07
N THR A 31 -0.06 -14.30 1.63
CA THR A 31 -0.45 -14.43 3.03
C THR A 31 0.54 -13.71 3.92
N GLU A 32 0.02 -12.82 4.75
CA GLU A 32 0.77 -11.98 5.67
C GLU A 32 0.03 -11.89 6.99
N SER A 33 0.78 -11.86 8.09
CA SER A 33 0.23 -11.73 9.45
C SER A 33 -0.80 -12.81 9.84
N GLY A 34 -0.74 -13.99 9.20
CA GLY A 34 -1.68 -15.09 9.40
C GLY A 34 -3.00 -14.99 8.63
N GLU A 35 -3.15 -13.97 7.79
CA GLU A 35 -4.37 -13.71 7.01
C GLU A 35 -4.22 -14.23 5.57
N ARG A 36 -5.23 -14.93 5.05
CA ARG A 36 -5.21 -15.39 3.64
C ARG A 36 -5.36 -14.21 2.70
N ILE A 37 -4.92 -14.38 1.46
CA ILE A 37 -5.04 -13.34 0.42
C ILE A 37 -6.50 -12.86 0.28
N ASP A 38 -7.46 -13.78 0.18
CA ASP A 38 -8.87 -13.43 0.02
C ASP A 38 -9.39 -12.60 1.19
N ASP A 39 -9.02 -12.97 2.42
CA ASP A 39 -9.39 -12.26 3.64
C ASP A 39 -8.76 -10.85 3.68
N ILE A 40 -7.47 -10.72 3.29
CA ILE A 40 -6.78 -9.43 3.17
C ILE A 40 -7.52 -8.53 2.17
N LEU A 41 -7.85 -9.04 0.99
CA LEU A 41 -8.52 -8.27 -0.06
C LEU A 41 -9.93 -7.86 0.32
N GLN A 42 -10.69 -8.76 0.97
CA GLN A 42 -12.01 -8.45 1.51
C GLN A 42 -11.93 -7.34 2.55
N ARG A 43 -11.05 -7.47 3.55
CA ARG A 43 -10.86 -6.45 4.58
C ARG A 43 -10.41 -5.12 3.99
N LYS A 44 -9.48 -5.12 3.03
CA LYS A 44 -9.03 -3.89 2.35
C LYS A 44 -10.13 -3.24 1.53
N SER A 45 -11.07 -4.01 1.01
CA SER A 45 -12.26 -3.49 0.36
C SER A 45 -13.25 -2.85 1.34
N GLU A 46 -13.40 -3.40 2.54
CA GLU A 46 -14.17 -2.75 3.63
C GLU A 46 -13.53 -1.41 4.05
N GLU A 47 -12.19 -1.37 4.16
CA GLU A 47 -11.43 -0.14 4.44
C GLU A 47 -11.67 0.90 3.34
N LEU A 48 -11.66 0.47 2.08
CA LEU A 48 -11.91 1.30 0.91
C LEU A 48 -13.30 1.94 0.95
N ASN A 49 -14.33 1.14 1.25
CA ASN A 49 -15.72 1.59 1.35
C ASN A 49 -15.95 2.57 2.50
N SER A 50 -15.25 2.38 3.62
CA SER A 50 -15.34 3.26 4.80
C SER A 50 -14.48 4.52 4.71
N SER A 51 -13.54 4.57 3.76
CA SER A 51 -12.52 5.63 3.67
C SER A 51 -12.52 6.37 2.33
N ASN A 52 -13.69 6.54 1.72
CA ASN A 52 -13.87 7.29 0.47
C ASN A 52 -12.95 6.80 -0.66
N GLY A 53 -12.84 5.48 -0.83
CA GLY A 53 -12.04 4.87 -1.90
C GLY A 53 -10.55 4.71 -1.60
N VAL A 54 -10.10 5.02 -0.37
CA VAL A 54 -8.67 4.97 0.02
C VAL A 54 -8.38 3.78 0.93
N PHE A 55 -7.21 3.17 0.79
CA PHE A 55 -6.69 2.16 1.70
C PHE A 55 -5.17 2.28 1.88
N LEU A 56 -4.67 1.72 2.98
CA LEU A 56 -3.23 1.64 3.24
C LEU A 56 -2.71 0.23 2.97
N TRP A 57 -1.56 0.14 2.29
CA TRP A 57 -0.90 -1.13 2.04
C TRP A 57 0.50 -1.17 2.68
N GLY A 58 0.70 -2.04 3.66
CA GLY A 58 1.99 -2.21 4.33
C GLY A 58 3.07 -2.76 3.39
N ILE A 59 4.29 -2.22 3.47
CA ILE A 59 5.43 -2.67 2.67
C ILE A 59 6.70 -2.81 3.52
N GLY A 60 7.47 -3.87 3.25
CA GLY A 60 8.66 -4.22 4.03
C GLY A 60 9.92 -3.37 3.73
N ASN A 61 9.91 -2.55 2.68
CA ASN A 61 11.02 -1.69 2.30
C ASN A 61 10.54 -0.32 1.84
N SER A 62 11.39 0.69 2.01
CA SER A 62 11.07 2.06 1.59
C SER A 62 11.12 2.21 0.07
N VAL A 63 10.11 2.88 -0.49
CA VAL A 63 10.12 3.39 -1.87
C VAL A 63 10.41 4.89 -1.93
N ARG A 64 10.61 5.53 -0.77
CA ARG A 64 10.82 6.97 -0.63
C ARG A 64 11.87 7.54 -1.59
N PRO A 65 13.04 6.92 -1.82
CA PRO A 65 14.06 7.49 -2.72
C PRO A 65 13.60 7.57 -4.18
N SER A 66 12.73 6.67 -4.62
CA SER A 66 12.27 6.60 -6.01
C SER A 66 10.94 7.31 -6.24
N LEU A 67 10.25 7.72 -5.18
CA LEU A 67 8.93 8.32 -5.27
C LEU A 67 8.93 9.66 -6.03
N PRO A 68 9.89 10.61 -5.83
CA PRO A 68 9.95 11.82 -6.64
C PRO A 68 10.04 11.55 -8.14
N ALA A 69 10.86 10.57 -8.53
CA ALA A 69 11.02 10.19 -9.93
C ALA A 69 9.73 9.62 -10.53
N LEU A 70 8.96 8.86 -9.74
CA LEU A 70 7.65 8.36 -10.15
C LEU A 70 6.63 9.49 -10.31
N LEU A 71 6.54 10.39 -9.33
CA LEU A 71 5.62 11.52 -9.35
C LEU A 71 5.93 12.50 -10.48
N ALA A 72 7.18 12.57 -10.93
CA ALA A 72 7.58 13.37 -12.09
C ALA A 72 7.09 12.80 -13.43
N GLN A 73 6.65 11.53 -13.49
CA GLN A 73 6.14 10.91 -14.74
C GLN A 73 4.68 11.26 -15.04
N GLY A 74 3.93 11.78 -14.06
CA GLY A 74 2.53 12.14 -14.25
C GLY A 74 1.77 12.30 -12.95
N ALA A 75 0.56 12.87 -13.05
CA ALA A 75 -0.28 13.19 -11.91
C ALA A 75 -0.94 11.95 -11.24
N GLU A 76 -0.95 10.81 -11.92
CA GLU A 76 -1.69 9.62 -11.49
C GLU A 76 -0.79 8.37 -11.42
N PRO A 77 0.19 8.35 -10.50
CA PRO A 77 1.08 7.19 -10.31
C PRO A 77 0.29 5.92 -9.98
N LEU A 78 0.56 4.84 -10.71
CA LEU A 78 -0.07 3.54 -10.48
C LEU A 78 0.74 2.64 -9.54
N VAL A 79 0.03 1.78 -8.81
CA VAL A 79 0.58 0.66 -8.06
C VAL A 79 0.03 -0.64 -8.64
N ARG A 80 0.92 -1.55 -9.04
CA ARG A 80 0.59 -2.86 -9.54
C ARG A 80 0.92 -3.92 -8.49
N PHE A 81 -0.12 -4.58 -8.01
CA PHE A 81 -0.05 -5.64 -7.02
C PHE A 81 0.01 -6.98 -7.73
N SER A 82 0.99 -7.82 -7.39
CA SER A 82 1.14 -9.16 -7.98
C SER A 82 1.13 -10.23 -6.90
N SER A 83 0.32 -11.27 -7.11
CA SER A 83 0.27 -12.42 -6.19
C SER A 83 1.63 -13.13 -6.16
N MET A 84 2.12 -13.48 -4.98
CA MET A 84 3.37 -14.22 -4.82
C MET A 84 3.23 -15.62 -5.41
N LEU A 85 4.17 -16.00 -6.28
CA LEU A 85 4.22 -17.35 -6.86
C LEU A 85 4.65 -18.41 -5.84
N SER A 86 5.44 -18.00 -4.84
CA SER A 86 5.92 -18.88 -3.78
C SER A 86 4.94 -18.94 -2.62
N PRO A 87 4.82 -20.09 -1.93
CA PRO A 87 4.02 -20.18 -0.71
C PRO A 87 4.56 -19.24 0.37
N ALA A 88 3.65 -18.74 1.21
CA ALA A 88 4.01 -17.90 2.34
C ALA A 88 4.89 -18.65 3.35
N ARG A 89 5.86 -17.94 3.94
CA ARG A 89 6.75 -18.52 4.95
C ARG A 89 5.98 -18.77 6.24
N LEU A 90 6.45 -19.71 7.06
CA LEU A 90 5.80 -20.04 8.33
C LEU A 90 5.61 -18.81 9.23
N GLN A 91 6.62 -17.95 9.32
CA GLN A 91 6.58 -16.69 10.07
C GLN A 91 5.52 -15.68 9.57
N ASP A 92 5.09 -15.79 8.32
CA ASP A 92 4.06 -14.92 7.73
C ASP A 92 2.66 -15.54 7.91
N ARG A 93 2.59 -16.87 8.07
CA ARG A 93 1.36 -17.64 8.34
C ARG A 93 1.01 -17.70 9.83
N GLU A 94 2.01 -17.77 10.69
CA GLU A 94 1.85 -17.92 12.13
C GLU A 94 2.87 -17.00 12.83
N PRO A 95 2.71 -15.67 12.71
CA PRO A 95 3.59 -14.74 13.38
C PRO A 95 3.41 -14.89 14.90
N PRO A 96 4.48 -14.92 15.71
CA PRO A 96 4.36 -15.05 17.15
C PRO A 96 3.81 -13.77 17.81
N ARG A 97 3.97 -12.63 17.14
CA ARG A 97 3.50 -11.30 17.57
C ARG A 97 3.15 -10.47 16.35
N LEU A 98 2.15 -9.61 16.48
CA LEU A 98 1.84 -8.58 15.49
C LEU A 98 2.09 -7.19 16.06
N ARG A 99 2.47 -6.27 15.18
CA ARG A 99 2.45 -4.84 15.45
C ARG A 99 1.31 -4.22 14.68
N LEU A 100 0.40 -3.55 15.39
CA LEU A 100 -0.62 -2.69 14.79
C LEU A 100 -0.06 -1.27 14.73
N TRP A 101 0.17 -0.77 13.52
CA TRP A 101 0.72 0.57 13.31
C TRP A 101 -0.37 1.63 13.43
N GLN A 102 -0.05 2.71 14.14
CA GLN A 102 -1.02 3.74 14.52
C GLN A 102 -0.68 5.12 13.95
N ALA A 103 0.60 5.40 13.80
CA ALA A 103 1.06 6.72 13.38
C ALA A 103 2.48 6.70 12.82
N GLY A 104 2.81 7.81 12.17
CA GLY A 104 4.05 7.97 11.44
C GLY A 104 4.26 9.37 10.91
N ARG A 105 5.01 9.44 9.81
CA ARG A 105 5.24 10.65 9.04
C ARG A 105 4.97 10.41 7.57
N THR A 106 4.38 11.40 6.91
CA THR A 106 4.16 11.42 5.46
C THR A 106 5.49 11.54 4.70
N PHE A 107 5.40 11.41 3.37
CA PHE A 107 6.51 11.66 2.47
C PHE A 107 7.16 13.04 2.68
N ASP A 108 6.37 14.09 2.88
CA ASP A 108 6.84 15.46 3.16
C ASP A 108 7.19 15.72 4.64
N GLY A 109 7.12 14.70 5.50
CA GLY A 109 7.59 14.75 6.88
C GLY A 109 6.56 15.22 7.91
N ARG A 110 5.33 15.55 7.49
CA ARG A 110 4.21 15.88 8.39
C ARG A 110 3.80 14.68 9.23
N ALA A 111 3.30 14.91 10.43
CA ALA A 111 2.72 13.82 11.22
C ALA A 111 1.52 13.20 10.49
N TYR A 112 1.40 11.89 10.63
CA TYR A 112 0.36 11.10 10.02
C TYR A 112 -0.26 10.16 11.04
N ARG A 113 -1.57 10.27 11.25
CA ARG A 113 -2.35 9.28 12.00
C ARG A 113 -2.94 8.29 11.00
N VAL A 114 -2.79 6.98 11.26
CA VAL A 114 -3.52 5.96 10.51
C VAL A 114 -5.02 6.14 10.83
N PRO A 115 -5.90 6.26 9.83
CA PRO A 115 -7.34 6.37 10.06
C PRO A 115 -7.89 5.21 10.88
N ASP A 116 -8.92 5.48 11.69
CA ASP A 116 -9.46 4.51 12.64
C ASP A 116 -10.05 3.26 11.97
N GLU A 117 -10.28 3.33 10.65
CA GLU A 117 -10.97 2.31 9.85
C GLU A 117 -9.96 1.37 9.17
N MET A 118 -8.73 1.85 8.93
CA MET A 118 -7.72 1.20 8.08
C MET A 118 -6.68 0.42 8.88
N LEU A 119 -6.51 -0.88 8.70
CA LEU A 119 -5.53 -1.66 9.47
C LEU A 119 -4.20 -1.80 8.70
N VAL A 120 -3.10 -1.42 9.34
CA VAL A 120 -1.74 -1.74 8.88
C VAL A 120 -1.05 -2.55 9.96
N THR A 121 -0.77 -3.81 9.66
CA THR A 121 -0.09 -4.74 10.56
C THR A 121 1.23 -5.19 9.96
N SER A 122 2.15 -5.61 10.82
CA SER A 122 3.36 -6.30 10.38
C SER A 122 3.78 -7.34 11.41
N ASN A 123 4.59 -8.31 11.00
CA ASN A 123 5.22 -9.26 11.92
C ASN A 123 6.05 -8.51 12.98
N GLY A 124 5.77 -8.76 14.26
CA GLY A 124 6.41 -8.10 15.40
C GLY A 124 7.82 -8.61 15.74
N ASN A 125 8.24 -9.73 15.14
CA ASN A 125 9.56 -10.34 15.37
C ASN A 125 10.70 -9.65 14.59
N VAL A 126 10.41 -8.56 13.88
CA VAL A 126 11.43 -7.77 13.20
C VAL A 126 12.03 -6.73 14.15
N SER A 127 13.36 -6.60 14.16
CA SER A 127 14.09 -5.62 14.98
C SER A 127 13.84 -4.17 14.57
N ARG A 128 13.30 -3.95 13.35
CA ARG A 128 13.02 -2.60 12.83
C ARG A 128 11.85 -1.98 13.59
N LEU A 129 12.06 -0.81 14.17
CA LEU A 129 11.03 -0.03 14.89
C LEU A 129 10.17 0.85 13.98
N HIS A 130 10.32 0.70 12.67
CA HIS A 130 9.53 1.42 11.68
C HIS A 130 9.04 0.45 10.60
N HIS A 131 7.94 0.84 9.97
CA HIS A 131 7.36 0.19 8.81
C HIS A 131 6.94 1.24 7.80
N PHE A 132 6.49 0.79 6.64
CA PHE A 132 6.11 1.69 5.57
C PHE A 132 4.73 1.29 5.06
N ALA A 133 3.97 2.25 4.58
CA ALA A 133 2.76 1.95 3.84
C ALA A 133 2.62 2.84 2.61
N LEU A 134 2.06 2.26 1.55
CA LEU A 134 1.55 2.99 0.40
C LEU A 134 0.15 3.49 0.73
N VAL A 135 -0.17 4.70 0.26
CA VAL A 135 -1.53 5.23 0.30
C VAL A 135 -2.15 5.09 -1.08
N CYS A 136 -3.12 4.19 -1.17
CA CYS A 136 -3.70 3.75 -2.43
C CYS A 136 -5.17 4.11 -2.51
N SER A 137 -5.68 4.25 -3.72
CA SER A 137 -7.11 4.36 -3.98
C SER A 137 -7.53 3.42 -5.11
N SER A 138 -8.76 2.93 -5.02
CA SER A 138 -9.44 2.21 -6.11
C SER A 138 -10.90 2.64 -6.16
N ALA A 139 -11.47 2.67 -7.36
CA ALA A 139 -12.89 2.94 -7.57
C ALA A 139 -13.75 1.68 -7.41
N THR A 140 -13.12 0.51 -7.43
CA THR A 140 -13.76 -0.80 -7.36
C THR A 140 -13.23 -1.60 -6.19
N GLU A 141 -14.02 -2.59 -5.78
CA GLU A 141 -13.64 -3.59 -4.79
C GLU A 141 -12.32 -4.26 -5.18
N LEU A 142 -11.45 -4.49 -4.20
CA LEU A 142 -10.18 -5.14 -4.43
C LEU A 142 -10.41 -6.63 -4.58
N ARG A 143 -10.20 -7.14 -5.79
CA ARG A 143 -10.31 -8.57 -6.11
C ARG A 143 -9.11 -8.97 -6.95
N GLU A 144 -8.56 -10.15 -6.64
CA GLU A 144 -7.53 -10.72 -7.50
C GLU A 144 -8.16 -11.13 -8.83
N SER A 145 -7.53 -10.72 -9.93
CA SER A 145 -7.94 -11.01 -11.28
C SER A 145 -6.74 -11.36 -12.14
N ASP A 146 -7.02 -11.90 -13.32
CA ASP A 146 -6.00 -12.03 -14.35
C ASP A 146 -5.64 -10.63 -14.86
N GLN A 147 -4.33 -10.38 -14.95
CA GLN A 147 -3.73 -9.11 -15.30
C GLN A 147 -2.77 -9.33 -16.47
N PRO A 148 -2.50 -8.29 -17.28
CA PRO A 148 -1.43 -8.37 -18.28
C PRO A 148 -0.12 -8.90 -17.66
N PRO A 149 0.61 -9.81 -18.33
CA PRO A 149 1.80 -10.40 -17.74
C PRO A 149 2.87 -9.37 -17.39
N ILE A 150 3.44 -9.46 -16.19
CA ILE A 150 4.67 -8.77 -15.81
C ILE A 150 5.81 -9.79 -15.82
N ASP A 151 6.72 -9.66 -16.78
CA ASP A 151 8.00 -10.35 -16.73
C ASP A 151 8.96 -9.58 -15.81
N LEU A 152 9.36 -10.18 -14.69
CA LEU A 152 10.33 -9.59 -13.77
C LEU A 152 11.67 -9.28 -14.46
N GLY A 153 12.06 -10.08 -15.46
CA GLY A 153 13.25 -9.88 -16.29
C GLY A 153 13.19 -8.62 -17.15
N ALA A 154 11.98 -8.12 -17.43
CA ALA A 154 11.72 -6.89 -18.17
C ALA A 154 11.62 -5.64 -17.26
N LEU A 155 11.60 -5.79 -15.93
CA LEU A 155 11.54 -4.65 -15.02
C LEU A 155 12.93 -4.09 -14.70
N ARG A 156 13.02 -2.76 -14.62
CA ARG A 156 14.19 -2.04 -14.13
C ARG A 156 13.77 -1.07 -13.04
N ASN A 157 14.55 -0.95 -11.97
CA ASN A 157 14.37 0.07 -10.95
C ASN A 157 14.43 1.46 -11.62
N LEU A 158 13.47 2.33 -11.33
CA LEU A 158 13.29 3.60 -12.06
C LEU A 158 14.53 4.51 -11.95
N VAL A 159 15.09 4.64 -10.76
CA VAL A 159 16.22 5.55 -10.48
C VAL A 159 17.56 4.94 -10.87
N SER A 160 17.85 3.72 -10.42
CA SER A 160 19.17 3.10 -10.65
C SER A 160 19.31 2.45 -12.03
N GLY A 161 18.20 2.19 -12.73
CA GLY A 161 18.20 1.45 -13.99
C GLY A 161 18.56 -0.04 -13.85
N THR A 162 18.86 -0.53 -12.64
CA THR A 162 19.24 -1.93 -12.39
C THR A 162 18.04 -2.87 -12.48
N ARG A 163 18.30 -4.15 -12.78
CA ARG A 163 17.27 -5.20 -12.74
C ARG A 163 16.62 -5.29 -11.36
N VAL A 164 15.32 -5.58 -11.34
CA VAL A 164 14.60 -5.86 -10.10
C VAL A 164 15.03 -7.23 -9.58
N GLY A 165 15.54 -7.29 -8.35
CA GLY A 165 16.00 -8.52 -7.74
C GLY A 165 14.85 -9.41 -7.28
N HIS A 166 15.07 -10.73 -7.26
CA HIS A 166 14.08 -11.72 -6.80
C HIS A 166 13.60 -11.50 -5.35
N SER A 167 14.41 -10.85 -4.51
CA SER A 167 14.08 -10.51 -3.12
C SER A 167 13.32 -9.19 -2.95
N GLN A 168 13.23 -8.35 -3.98
CA GLN A 168 12.52 -7.08 -3.89
C GLN A 168 11.00 -7.30 -3.92
N VAL A 169 10.33 -7.13 -2.78
CA VAL A 169 8.88 -7.29 -2.69
C VAL A 169 8.16 -6.04 -3.21
N THR A 170 8.69 -4.84 -2.93
CA THR A 170 8.13 -3.57 -3.44
C THR A 170 9.24 -2.73 -4.09
N ALA A 171 8.99 -2.20 -5.28
CA ALA A 171 9.94 -1.34 -6.00
C ALA A 171 9.20 -0.32 -6.89
N VAL A 172 9.82 0.82 -7.15
CA VAL A 172 9.39 1.73 -8.22
C VAL A 172 10.18 1.39 -9.46
N VAL A 173 9.48 1.04 -10.53
CA VAL A 173 10.06 0.41 -11.71
C VAL A 173 9.63 1.12 -12.99
N ARG A 174 10.37 0.86 -14.05
CA ARG A 174 9.94 1.07 -15.43
C ARG A 174 9.93 -0.25 -16.18
N ALA A 175 8.98 -0.40 -17.10
CA ALA A 175 8.99 -1.51 -18.04
C ALA A 175 10.03 -1.27 -19.14
N ALA A 176 10.93 -2.23 -19.33
CA ALA A 176 11.93 -2.24 -20.39
C ALA A 176 11.66 -3.43 -21.34
N ARG A 177 12.33 -3.44 -22.49
CA ARG A 177 12.33 -4.63 -23.33
C ARG A 177 13.05 -5.76 -22.59
N SER A 178 12.46 -6.96 -22.60
CA SER A 178 13.14 -8.14 -22.09
C SER A 178 14.38 -8.41 -22.96
N GLU A 179 15.52 -8.64 -22.32
CA GLU A 179 16.77 -8.96 -23.01
C GLU A 179 16.70 -10.42 -23.48
N ALA A 180 17.09 -10.69 -24.72
CA ALA A 180 17.07 -12.04 -25.28
C ALA A 180 17.83 -13.03 -24.38
N GLY A 181 17.15 -14.07 -23.91
CA GLY A 181 17.71 -15.12 -23.06
C GLY A 181 17.61 -14.87 -21.55
N VAL A 182 17.10 -13.73 -21.09
CA VAL A 182 16.88 -13.44 -19.66
C VAL A 182 15.40 -13.61 -19.34
N MET A 183 14.98 -14.82 -18.96
CA MET A 183 13.61 -15.05 -18.48
C MET A 183 13.50 -14.79 -16.98
N GLY A 184 12.58 -13.90 -16.59
CA GLY A 184 12.17 -13.71 -15.21
C GLY A 184 10.92 -14.51 -14.86
N ALA A 185 10.59 -14.53 -13.57
CA ALA A 185 9.28 -14.96 -13.12
C ALA A 185 8.20 -14.07 -13.74
N THR A 186 7.17 -14.68 -14.32
CA THR A 186 6.04 -13.97 -14.92
C THR A 186 4.87 -13.95 -13.95
N TYR A 187 4.35 -12.75 -13.67
CA TYR A 187 3.21 -12.54 -12.79
C TYR A 187 1.99 -12.17 -13.63
N THR A 188 0.93 -12.97 -13.54
CA THR A 188 -0.33 -12.79 -14.29
C THR A 188 -1.52 -12.55 -13.39
N ARG A 189 -1.35 -12.63 -12.06
CA ARG A 189 -2.41 -12.53 -11.07
C ARG A 189 -2.18 -11.32 -10.18
N GLY A 190 -3.22 -10.53 -9.97
CA GLY A 190 -3.07 -9.29 -9.23
C GLY A 190 -4.26 -8.35 -9.30
N PHE A 191 -3.99 -7.09 -8.96
CA PHE A 191 -4.87 -5.96 -9.16
C PHE A 191 -4.04 -4.67 -9.30
N THR A 192 -4.68 -3.59 -9.74
CA THR A 192 -4.04 -2.28 -9.89
C THR A 192 -4.78 -1.25 -9.04
N ALA A 193 -4.05 -0.34 -8.43
CA ALA A 193 -4.61 0.79 -7.69
C ALA A 193 -3.84 2.08 -8.05
N ARG A 194 -4.41 3.23 -7.70
CA ARG A 194 -3.73 4.53 -7.85
C ARG A 194 -3.03 4.89 -6.55
N LEU A 195 -1.81 5.39 -6.62
CA LEU A 195 -1.13 6.00 -5.48
C LEU A 195 -1.66 7.43 -5.31
N VAL A 196 -2.13 7.78 -4.12
CA VAL A 196 -2.74 9.09 -3.83
C VAL A 196 -2.07 9.74 -2.64
N ALA A 197 -2.08 11.07 -2.54
CA ALA A 197 -1.46 11.79 -1.45
C ALA A 197 -1.93 11.25 -0.07
N PRO A 198 -1.02 11.07 0.91
CA PRO A 198 0.40 11.45 0.90
C PRO A 198 1.35 10.48 0.18
N TYR A 199 0.82 9.51 -0.58
CA TYR A 199 1.49 8.49 -1.40
C TYR A 199 2.23 7.43 -0.60
N PHE A 200 3.00 7.87 0.39
CA PHE A 200 3.87 7.04 1.19
C PHE A 200 3.90 7.57 2.62
N VAL A 201 3.84 6.67 3.59
CA VAL A 201 3.98 6.98 5.01
C VAL A 201 5.02 6.07 5.65
N THR A 202 5.89 6.66 6.47
CA THR A 202 6.78 5.94 7.38
C THR A 202 6.08 5.83 8.72
N LEU A 203 5.70 4.62 9.11
CA LEU A 203 5.04 4.31 10.37
C LEU A 203 6.09 4.02 11.43
N ASN A 204 5.98 4.65 12.60
CA ASN A 204 6.97 4.54 13.68
C ASN A 204 6.33 4.43 15.07
N GLN A 205 5.00 4.42 15.15
CA GLN A 205 4.24 4.19 16.38
C GLN A 205 3.33 3.01 16.18
N PHE A 206 3.40 2.06 17.10
CA PHE A 206 2.68 0.80 17.05
C PHE A 206 2.34 0.30 18.46
N ILE A 207 1.40 -0.62 18.49
CA ILE A 207 1.10 -1.44 19.67
C ILE A 207 1.34 -2.91 19.32
N GLU A 208 1.88 -3.68 20.26
CA GLU A 208 1.95 -5.13 20.10
C GLU A 208 0.59 -5.74 20.40
N VAL A 209 0.13 -6.63 19.53
CA VAL A 209 -1.19 -7.29 19.63
C VAL A 209 -1.04 -8.79 19.45
N ASP A 210 -1.98 -9.54 20.02
CA ASP A 210 -2.08 -10.99 19.79
C ASP A 210 -2.48 -11.22 18.32
N PRO A 211 -1.72 -12.04 17.55
CA PRO A 211 -2.06 -12.42 16.18
C PRO A 211 -3.46 -13.00 15.98
N ARG A 212 -4.09 -13.49 17.05
CA ARG A 212 -5.45 -14.07 17.03
C ARG A 212 -6.56 -13.02 17.13
N MET A 213 -6.23 -11.77 17.41
CA MET A 213 -7.22 -10.69 17.47
C MET A 213 -7.87 -10.47 16.11
N ARG A 214 -9.19 -10.30 16.11
CA ARG A 214 -9.96 -10.04 14.88
C ARG A 214 -9.80 -8.59 14.44
N ALA A 215 -10.05 -8.33 13.16
CA ALA A 215 -9.97 -6.99 12.57
C ALA A 215 -10.79 -5.94 13.36
N ASP A 216 -12.02 -6.26 13.78
CA ASP A 216 -12.85 -5.33 14.55
C ASP A 216 -12.30 -5.03 15.93
N GLU A 217 -11.65 -6.00 16.57
CA GLU A 217 -10.99 -5.80 17.86
C GLU A 217 -9.76 -4.90 17.70
N LEU A 218 -8.99 -5.09 16.63
CA LEU A 218 -7.85 -4.24 16.28
C LEU A 218 -8.28 -2.80 15.99
N ARG A 219 -9.38 -2.60 15.24
CA ARG A 219 -9.95 -1.27 14.98
C ARG A 219 -10.32 -0.58 16.29
N ARG A 220 -11.07 -1.26 17.16
CA ARG A 220 -11.43 -0.73 18.50
C ARG A 220 -10.21 -0.39 19.35
N LEU A 221 -9.20 -1.26 19.36
CA LEU A 221 -7.97 -1.04 20.12
C LEU A 221 -7.22 0.21 19.62
N ARG A 222 -7.15 0.43 18.31
CA ARG A 222 -6.58 1.66 17.75
C ARG A 222 -7.38 2.90 18.16
N SER A 223 -8.70 2.88 18.03
CA SER A 223 -9.55 4.04 18.37
C SER A 223 -9.35 4.45 19.84
N ASN A 224 -9.13 3.48 20.73
CA ASN A 224 -8.88 3.71 22.15
C ASN A 224 -7.44 4.15 22.47
N HIS A 225 -6.50 4.02 21.54
CA HIS A 225 -5.09 4.40 21.73
C HIS A 225 -4.72 5.53 20.77
N ALA A 226 -4.98 6.76 21.22
CA ALA A 226 -4.46 7.96 20.57
C ALA A 226 -2.92 8.00 20.72
N PRO A 227 -2.14 8.12 19.63
CA PRO A 227 -0.69 8.08 19.71
C PRO A 227 -0.12 9.31 20.44
N TYR A 228 0.82 9.09 21.36
CA TYR A 228 1.35 10.11 22.27
C TYR A 228 1.96 11.34 21.55
N ALA A 229 2.66 11.15 20.42
CA ALA A 229 3.28 12.28 19.71
C ALA A 229 2.28 13.13 18.92
N ILE A 230 1.16 12.53 18.46
CA ILE A 230 0.10 13.26 17.75
C ILE A 230 -0.71 14.11 18.74
N ARG A 231 -0.92 13.62 19.97
CA ARG A 231 -1.49 14.45 21.04
C ARG A 231 -0.68 15.72 21.24
N ARG A 232 0.66 15.62 21.38
CA ARG A 232 1.51 16.79 21.60
C ARG A 232 1.48 17.78 20.42
N GLU A 233 1.59 17.31 19.17
CA GLU A 233 1.50 18.22 18.00
C GLU A 233 0.09 18.83 17.81
N LEU A 234 -1.00 18.13 18.14
CA LEU A 234 -2.36 18.69 18.13
C LEU A 234 -2.59 19.69 19.27
N GLU A 235 -2.04 19.42 20.46
CA GLU A 235 -2.05 20.31 21.63
C GLU A 235 -1.22 21.59 21.36
N ASP A 236 -0.08 21.46 20.67
CA ASP A 236 0.79 22.59 20.30
C ASP A 236 0.19 23.46 19.17
N VAL A 237 -0.68 22.90 18.32
CA VAL A 237 -1.40 23.63 17.26
C VAL A 237 -2.69 24.30 17.77
N LEU A 238 -3.21 23.90 18.93
CA LEU A 238 -4.35 24.51 19.59
C LEU A 238 -4.06 24.83 21.07
N PRO A 239 -3.34 25.91 21.39
CA PRO A 239 -3.32 26.39 22.77
C PRO A 239 -4.69 27.01 23.07
N GLY A 240 -5.59 26.28 23.71
CA GLY A 240 -6.76 26.91 24.35
C GLY A 240 -8.09 26.16 24.48
N PHE A 241 -8.23 24.90 24.04
CA PHE A 241 -9.49 24.17 24.28
C PHE A 241 -9.32 23.07 25.31
N GLY A 242 -9.40 23.47 26.59
CA GLY A 242 -9.29 22.54 27.72
C GLY A 242 -9.62 23.17 29.07
N SER A 243 -10.73 23.90 29.18
CA SER A 243 -11.55 23.96 30.41
C SER A 243 -12.85 24.72 30.14
N ALA A 244 -13.95 23.99 29.95
CA ALA A 244 -15.29 24.33 30.45
C ALA A 244 -16.31 23.32 29.91
N PHE A 245 -17.08 22.75 30.85
CA PHE A 245 -18.25 21.87 30.73
C PHE A 245 -17.96 20.36 30.76
#